data_AF-A0A7C1TSB1-F1
#
_entry.id   AF-A0A7C1TSB1-F1
#
_cell.length_a   1.000
_cell.length_b   1.000
_cell.length_c   1.000
_cell.angle_alpha   90.00
_cell.angle_beta   90.00
_cell.angle_gamma   90.00
#
_symmetry.space_group_name_H-M   'P 1'
#
loop_
_entity.id
_entity.type
_entity.pdbx_description
1 polymer ?
#
loop_
_entity_poly.entity_id
_entity_poly.type
_entity_poly.pdbx_seq_one_letter_code
_entity_poly.pdbx_strand_id
1 'polypeptide(L)'
;MNRIPVSQRPDLEKAALEHGFEFQGDDGIPYWDETAYYRFTLRQIEEDIEAPADEIESMCFEVLDRSLSDETIMKRLKIPEPYWD
;
A
#
# COMPACT_ATOMS: atom_id res chain seq x y z
N MET A 1 -11.17 6.38 -12.07
CA MET A 1 -10.28 7.32 -11.38
C MET A 1 -10.17 8.61 -12.18
N ASN A 2 -10.30 9.78 -11.55
CA ASN A 2 -10.04 11.08 -12.17
C ASN A 2 -8.98 11.85 -11.35
N ARG A 3 -7.82 12.18 -11.95
CA ARG A 3 -6.77 12.98 -11.32
C ARG A 3 -7.03 14.46 -11.56
N ILE A 4 -7.11 15.26 -10.51
CA ILE A 4 -7.45 16.68 -10.57
C ILE A 4 -6.26 17.48 -10.04
N PRO A 5 -5.63 18.33 -10.86
CA PRO A 5 -4.50 19.14 -10.41
C PRO A 5 -4.95 20.25 -9.47
N VAL A 6 -4.14 20.55 -8.46
CA VAL A 6 -4.31 21.65 -7.51
C VAL A 6 -2.97 22.27 -7.17
N SER A 7 -2.98 23.51 -6.68
CA SER A 7 -1.78 24.11 -6.10
C SER A 7 -1.52 23.50 -4.74
N GLN A 8 -0.29 23.05 -4.52
CA GLN A 8 0.17 22.59 -3.21
C GLN A 8 0.02 23.68 -2.15
N ARG A 9 -0.28 23.28 -0.92
CA ARG A 9 -0.37 24.19 0.22
C ARG A 9 0.99 24.84 0.50
N PRO A 10 1.05 26.17 0.67
CA PRO A 10 2.32 26.87 0.88
C PRO A 10 2.98 26.54 2.23
N ASP A 11 2.22 26.02 3.18
CA ASP A 11 2.63 25.66 4.53
C ASP A 11 2.59 24.14 4.79
N LEU A 12 2.64 23.32 3.73
CA LEU A 12 2.54 21.85 3.82
C LEU A 12 3.48 21.26 4.87
N GLU A 13 4.76 21.63 4.84
CA GLU A 13 5.76 21.16 5.80
C GLU A 13 5.39 21.53 7.24
N LYS A 14 4.99 22.79 7.47
CA LYS A 14 4.56 23.26 8.79
C LYS A 14 3.34 22.50 9.29
N ALA A 15 2.34 22.30 8.42
CA ALA A 15 1.14 21.55 8.74
C ALA A 15 1.45 20.08 9.05
N ALA A 16 2.33 19.43 8.27
CA ALA A 16 2.77 18.06 8.51
C ALA A 16 3.40 17.92 9.91
N LEU A 17 4.35 18.82 10.25
CA LEU A 17 5.01 18.84 11.55
C LEU A 17 4.03 19.10 12.71
N GLU A 18 3.06 20.01 12.54
CA GLU A 18 2.03 20.30 13.55
C GLU A 18 1.14 19.08 13.86
N HIS A 19 0.96 18.18 12.89
CA HIS A 19 0.23 16.94 13.05
C HIS A 19 1.10 15.73 13.39
N GLY A 20 2.41 15.94 13.65
CA GLY A 20 3.34 14.88 14.05
C GLY A 20 3.85 14.01 12.91
N PHE A 21 3.72 14.46 11.65
CA PHE A 21 4.31 13.80 10.50
C PHE A 21 5.74 14.29 10.27
N GLU A 22 6.64 13.35 9.96
CA GLU A 22 7.95 13.70 9.40
C GLU A 22 7.75 14.22 7.97
N PHE A 23 8.40 15.34 7.65
CA PHE A 23 8.42 15.90 6.31
C PHE A 23 9.87 15.85 5.80
N GLN A 24 10.16 14.91 4.88
CA GLN A 24 11.43 14.88 4.18
C GLN A 24 11.28 15.62 2.85
N GLY A 25 12.18 16.58 2.61
CA GLY A 25 12.35 17.17 1.28
C GLY A 25 12.96 16.15 0.32
N ASP A 26 12.52 16.17 -0.94
CA ASP A 26 12.69 15.05 -1.85
C ASP A 26 13.99 15.07 -2.65
N ASP A 27 14.70 13.93 -2.68
CA ASP A 27 15.87 13.68 -3.54
C ASP A 27 15.49 13.24 -4.97
N GLY A 28 14.28 13.57 -5.45
CA GLY A 28 13.89 13.41 -6.87
C GLY A 28 12.48 12.89 -7.14
N ILE A 29 11.90 12.05 -6.27
CA ILE A 29 10.48 11.66 -6.31
C ILE A 29 9.81 12.19 -5.05
N PRO A 30 8.69 12.91 -5.15
CA PRO A 30 8.02 13.40 -3.98
C PRO A 30 7.53 12.31 -3.03
N TYR A 31 7.98 12.36 -1.77
CA TYR A 31 7.43 11.57 -0.67
C TYR A 31 5.97 11.96 -0.41
N TRP A 32 5.67 13.25 -0.50
CA TRP A 32 4.31 13.80 -0.40
C TRP A 32 4.03 14.76 -1.56
N ASP A 33 3.20 14.33 -2.52
CA ASP A 33 2.75 15.15 -3.66
C ASP A 33 1.32 15.70 -3.44
N GLU A 34 1.19 17.01 -3.20
CA GLU A 34 -0.12 17.69 -3.16
C GLU A 34 -0.46 18.47 -4.43
N THR A 35 0.24 18.22 -5.54
CA THR A 35 -0.07 18.89 -6.81
C THR A 35 -1.33 18.36 -7.49
N ALA A 36 -1.94 17.30 -6.93
CA ALA A 36 -3.21 16.76 -7.37
C ALA A 36 -3.92 15.97 -6.28
N TYR A 37 -5.22 15.76 -6.47
CA TYR A 37 -5.98 14.74 -5.76
C TYR A 37 -6.71 13.83 -6.75
N TYR A 38 -7.15 12.67 -6.28
CA TYR A 38 -7.88 11.70 -7.07
C TYR A 38 -9.33 11.62 -6.62
N ARG A 39 -10.25 11.58 -7.59
CA ARG A 39 -11.68 11.35 -7.38
C ARG A 39 -12.06 9.98 -7.94
N PHE A 40 -12.79 9.22 -7.15
CA PHE A 40 -13.33 7.92 -7.51
C PHE A 40 -14.86 7.93 -7.40
N THR A 41 -15.53 7.14 -8.23
CA THR A 41 -16.94 6.77 -8.00
C THR A 41 -16.99 5.65 -6.96
N LEU A 42 -18.11 5.47 -6.27
CA LEU A 42 -18.26 4.37 -5.31
C LEU A 42 -17.95 3.00 -5.94
N ARG A 43 -18.46 2.74 -7.15
CA ARG A 43 -18.12 1.56 -7.95
C ARG A 43 -16.62 1.34 -8.14
N GLN A 44 -15.85 2.40 -8.33
CA GLN A 44 -14.39 2.29 -8.53
C GLN A 44 -13.66 2.00 -7.22
N ILE A 45 -14.22 2.40 -6.09
CA ILE A 45 -13.68 2.10 -4.78
C ILE A 45 -13.96 0.63 -4.48
N GLU A 46 -15.24 0.24 -4.51
CA GLU A 46 -15.68 -1.09 -4.09
C GLU A 46 -15.25 -2.19 -5.06
N GLU A 47 -15.49 -2.02 -6.37
CA GLU A 47 -15.28 -3.11 -7.35
C GLU A 47 -13.88 -3.08 -7.96
N ASP A 48 -13.32 -1.88 -8.18
CA ASP A 48 -12.06 -1.76 -8.92
C ASP A 48 -10.82 -1.70 -7.98
N ILE A 49 -11.00 -1.49 -6.66
CA ILE A 49 -9.90 -1.39 -5.67
C ILE A 49 -10.08 -2.35 -4.50
N GLU A 50 -11.18 -2.24 -3.75
CA GLU A 50 -11.39 -3.02 -2.52
C GLU A 50 -11.56 -4.52 -2.83
N ALA A 51 -12.49 -4.87 -3.72
CA ALA A 51 -12.73 -6.26 -4.10
C ALA A 51 -11.47 -7.01 -4.61
N PRO A 52 -10.66 -6.47 -5.55
CA PRO A 52 -9.44 -7.15 -5.97
C PRO A 52 -8.34 -7.15 -4.89
N ALA A 53 -8.31 -6.15 -4.00
CA ALA A 53 -7.38 -6.18 -2.86
C ALA A 53 -7.75 -7.31 -1.89
N ASP A 54 -9.04 -7.48 -1.59
CA ASP A 54 -9.55 -8.59 -0.76
C ASP A 54 -9.28 -9.95 -1.41
N GLU A 55 -9.42 -10.07 -2.74
CA GLU A 55 -9.08 -11.29 -3.47
C GLU A 55 -7.57 -11.63 -3.33
N ILE A 56 -6.69 -10.64 -3.49
CA ILE A 56 -5.24 -10.82 -3.32
C ILE A 56 -4.89 -11.20 -1.88
N GLU A 57 -5.55 -10.59 -0.89
CA GLU A 57 -5.36 -10.95 0.51
C GLU A 57 -5.79 -12.41 0.77
N SER A 58 -6.94 -12.81 0.25
CA SER A 58 -7.42 -14.20 0.32
C SER A 58 -6.41 -15.16 -0.29
N MET A 59 -5.84 -14.83 -1.46
CA MET A 59 -4.79 -15.65 -2.08
C MET A 59 -3.53 -15.76 -1.21
N CYS A 60 -3.19 -14.71 -0.43
CA CYS A 60 -2.06 -14.77 0.50
C CYS A 60 -2.35 -15.73 1.66
N PHE A 61 -3.58 -15.73 2.20
CA PHE A 61 -4.00 -16.70 3.21
C PHE A 61 -4.02 -18.14 2.67
N GLU A 62 -4.44 -18.35 1.42
CA GLU A 62 -4.36 -19.68 0.80
C GLU A 62 -2.92 -20.20 0.70
N VAL A 63 -1.95 -19.32 0.40
CA VAL A 63 -0.53 -19.69 0.39
C VAL A 63 -0.07 -20.05 1.80
N LEU A 64 -0.49 -19.29 2.81
CA LEU A 64 -0.18 -19.57 4.22
C LEU A 64 -0.73 -20.93 4.64
N ASP A 65 -2.01 -21.22 4.41
CA ASP A 65 -2.64 -22.49 4.77
C ASP A 65 -1.94 -23.68 4.11
N ARG A 66 -1.56 -23.54 2.83
CA ARG A 66 -0.79 -24.57 2.12
C ARG A 66 0.60 -24.75 2.71
N SER A 67 1.26 -23.69 3.15
CA SER A 67 2.60 -23.76 3.72
C SER A 67 2.67 -24.59 5.02
N LEU A 68 1.56 -24.68 5.77
CA LEU A 68 1.47 -25.48 7.00
C LEU A 68 1.49 -27.00 6.76
N SER A 69 1.17 -27.45 5.54
CA SER A 69 1.09 -28.88 5.21
C SER A 69 2.03 -29.31 4.07
N ASP A 70 2.64 -28.35 3.37
CA ASP A 70 3.55 -28.56 2.25
C ASP A 70 4.80 -27.69 2.39
N GLU A 71 5.87 -28.29 2.92
CA GLU A 71 7.19 -27.66 3.08
C GLU A 71 7.77 -27.12 1.76
N THR A 72 7.33 -27.61 0.59
CA THR A 72 7.82 -27.08 -0.69
C THR A 72 7.48 -25.60 -0.86
N ILE A 73 6.39 -25.13 -0.24
CA ILE A 73 6.01 -23.71 -0.23
C ILE A 73 7.03 -22.90 0.58
N MET A 74 7.38 -23.33 1.79
CA MET A 74 8.39 -22.68 2.64
C MET A 74 9.76 -22.62 1.95
N LYS A 75 10.15 -23.72 1.27
CA LYS A 75 11.36 -23.79 0.43
C LYS A 75 11.32 -22.79 -0.73
N ARG A 76 10.19 -22.65 -1.42
CA ARG A 76 10.02 -21.68 -2.53
C ARG A 76 10.04 -20.23 -2.05
N LEU A 77 9.50 -19.96 -0.87
CA LEU A 77 9.56 -18.65 -0.20
C LEU A 77 10.95 -18.36 0.41
N LYS A 78 11.86 -19.34 0.40
CA LYS A 78 13.21 -19.26 0.97
C LYS A 78 13.21 -18.96 2.47
N ILE A 79 12.22 -19.46 3.19
CA ILE A 79 12.17 -19.37 4.66
C ILE A 79 13.11 -20.44 5.24
N PRO A 80 14.07 -20.10 6.11
CA PRO A 80 14.99 -21.09 6.68
C PRO A 80 14.27 -22.13 7.55
N GLU A 81 14.63 -23.41 7.39
CA GLU A 81 14.08 -24.56 8.13
C GLU A 81 13.96 -24.38 9.66
N PRO A 82 14.90 -23.73 10.36
CA PRO A 82 14.77 -23.51 11.80
C PRO A 82 13.56 -22.65 12.25
N TYR A 83 12.81 -22.06 11.32
CA TYR A 83 11.64 -21.21 11.59
C TYR A 83 10.33 -21.80 11.08
N TRP A 84 10.24 -23.13 10.89
CA TRP A 84 9.04 -23.78 10.34
C TRP A 84 8.07 -24.32 11.40
N ASP A 85 8.46 -24.30 12.68
CA ASP A 85 7.66 -24.77 13.83
C ASP A 85 6.79 -23.67 14.46
#